data_AF-A0A812XCG8-F1
#
_entry.id   AF-A0A812XCG8-F1
#
_cell.length_a   1.000
_cell.length_b   1.000
_cell.length_c   1.000
_cell.angle_alpha   90.00
_cell.angle_beta   90.00
_cell.angle_gamma   90.00
#
_symmetry.space_group_name_H-M   'P 1'
#
loop_
_entity.id
_entity.type
_entity.pdbx_description
1 polymer ?
#
loop_
_entity_poly.entity_id
_entity_poly.type
_entity_poly.pdbx_seq_one_letter_code
_entity_poly.pdbx_strand_id
1 'polypeptide(L)'
;IRPSLAMAVGKGKGAKGGKGGHAGQQVRKTAVKQSAPSRAPPATVKIRKKEANKPACVNWLNREGYFGKQFVDEDALEMLGTLPEDRAMSVLENLEGKAEYGEIWNPNSYVVKAVIRHSQQLNAEPQWSPSSSARAGPPAAVPVLKKVNWLNREGFFGEAEIDEDAVEMLGGLPIDRAMSILENIEGKAGAGEIWNPNSYIVKAVVRHSQNLKQASEPWPAKGGKKGGGAGAWALAVKTQSGGKRGKGYGK
;
A
#
# COMPACT_ATOMS: atom_id res chain seq x y z
N ILE A 1 -16.33 5.99 -46.29
CA ILE A 1 -15.52 4.79 -46.58
C ILE A 1 -14.56 4.61 -45.42
N ARG A 2 -14.89 3.75 -44.44
CA ARG A 2 -14.04 3.46 -43.27
C ARG A 2 -13.53 2.02 -43.40
N PRO A 3 -12.23 1.74 -43.27
CA PRO A 3 -11.76 0.36 -43.31
C PRO A 3 -11.93 -0.32 -41.95
N SER A 4 -12.45 -1.56 -42.01
CA SER A 4 -12.56 -2.52 -40.92
C SER A 4 -11.21 -2.87 -40.30
N LEU A 5 -11.13 -2.87 -38.97
CA LEU A 5 -9.98 -3.36 -38.22
C LEU A 5 -10.19 -4.85 -37.92
N ALA A 6 -9.34 -5.69 -38.50
CA ALA A 6 -9.35 -7.14 -38.33
C ALA A 6 -8.75 -7.56 -36.98
N MET A 7 -9.43 -8.46 -36.28
CA MET A 7 -8.95 -9.08 -35.04
C MET A 7 -7.94 -10.20 -35.34
N ALA A 8 -6.77 -10.13 -34.69
CA ALA A 8 -5.76 -11.18 -34.72
C ALA A 8 -5.85 -12.05 -33.44
N VAL A 9 -6.30 -13.29 -33.62
CA VAL A 9 -6.33 -14.35 -32.61
C VAL A 9 -4.92 -14.91 -32.40
N GLY A 10 -4.36 -14.73 -31.20
CA GLY A 10 -3.07 -15.28 -30.79
C GLY A 10 -3.19 -16.73 -30.31
N LYS A 11 -2.54 -17.65 -31.04
CA LYS A 11 -2.36 -19.08 -30.72
C LYS A 11 -1.39 -19.27 -29.54
N GLY A 12 -1.86 -19.83 -28.42
CA GLY A 12 -1.02 -20.33 -27.33
C GLY A 12 -0.51 -21.76 -27.59
N LYS A 13 0.81 -21.89 -27.81
CA LYS A 13 1.62 -23.12 -27.59
C LYS A 13 2.20 -22.96 -26.16
N GLY A 14 2.23 -23.91 -25.23
CA GLY A 14 2.55 -25.33 -25.29
C GLY A 14 3.90 -25.58 -24.60
N ALA A 15 3.92 -26.17 -23.40
CA ALA A 15 5.05 -26.86 -22.75
C ALA A 15 4.54 -27.47 -21.41
N LYS A 16 4.33 -28.79 -21.25
CA LYS A 16 5.25 -29.94 -21.12
C LYS A 16 6.35 -29.80 -20.05
N GLY A 17 6.26 -30.63 -19.02
CA GLY A 17 7.42 -31.31 -18.43
C GLY A 17 7.50 -31.26 -16.91
N GLY A 18 7.62 -32.43 -16.26
CA GLY A 18 8.11 -32.52 -14.88
C GLY A 18 7.51 -33.60 -13.98
N LYS A 19 7.44 -34.86 -14.41
CA LYS A 19 7.31 -36.00 -13.50
C LYS A 19 8.69 -36.28 -12.89
N GLY A 20 8.85 -36.03 -11.59
CA GLY A 20 9.99 -36.49 -10.79
C GLY A 20 9.48 -37.28 -9.60
N GLY A 21 9.54 -38.60 -9.70
CA GLY A 21 9.28 -39.50 -8.58
C GLY A 21 10.52 -39.61 -7.70
N HIS A 22 10.34 -39.51 -6.39
CA HIS A 22 11.32 -39.98 -5.41
C HIS A 22 10.68 -41.07 -4.56
N ALA A 23 11.24 -42.26 -4.72
CA ALA A 23 10.94 -43.44 -3.94
C ALA A 23 11.58 -43.35 -2.55
N GLY A 24 10.86 -43.90 -1.58
CA GLY A 24 11.45 -44.72 -0.53
C GLY A 24 12.06 -44.02 0.68
N GLN A 25 11.28 -43.91 1.75
CA GLN A 25 11.72 -44.39 3.07
C GLN A 25 10.50 -44.67 3.95
N GLN A 26 10.09 -45.93 4.00
CA GLN A 26 9.12 -46.42 4.97
C GLN A 26 9.81 -46.57 6.33
N VAL A 27 9.68 -45.55 7.18
CA VAL A 27 9.98 -45.68 8.61
C VAL A 27 8.69 -46.11 9.30
N ARG A 28 8.69 -47.34 9.82
CA ARG A 28 7.59 -47.92 10.60
C ARG A 28 7.38 -47.10 11.87
N LYS A 29 6.34 -46.26 11.90
CA LYS A 29 5.86 -45.60 13.12
C LYS A 29 4.82 -46.50 13.79
N THR A 30 5.15 -46.94 14.99
CA THR A 30 4.22 -47.52 15.95
C THR A 30 3.07 -46.53 16.20
N ALA A 31 1.86 -46.94 15.83
CA ALA A 31 0.65 -46.15 16.00
C ALA A 31 0.21 -46.19 17.46
N VAL A 32 0.67 -45.24 18.28
CA VAL A 32 -0.08 -44.84 19.47
C VAL A 32 -1.24 -43.99 18.97
N LYS A 33 -2.43 -44.59 18.96
CA LYS A 33 -3.70 -43.97 18.60
C LYS A 33 -4.08 -42.97 19.70
N GLN A 34 -3.42 -41.82 19.74
CA GLN A 34 -3.88 -40.66 20.49
C GLN A 34 -5.11 -40.12 19.75
N SER A 35 -6.28 -40.42 20.32
CA SER A 35 -7.54 -39.75 20.00
C SER A 35 -7.33 -38.24 20.11
N ALA A 36 -7.33 -37.56 18.97
CA ALA A 36 -7.32 -36.10 18.92
C ALA A 36 -8.58 -35.61 19.66
N PRO A 37 -8.46 -34.77 20.70
CA PRO A 37 -9.63 -34.12 21.26
C PRO A 37 -10.22 -33.23 20.17
N SER A 38 -11.49 -33.48 19.84
CA SER A 38 -12.31 -32.61 19.00
C SER A 38 -12.32 -31.23 19.65
N ARG A 39 -11.44 -30.34 19.17
CA ARG A 39 -11.34 -28.97 19.65
C ARG A 39 -12.44 -28.21 18.92
N ALA A 40 -13.59 -28.08 19.57
CA ALA A 40 -14.65 -27.18 19.13
C ALA A 40 -14.01 -25.80 18.82
N PRO A 41 -14.44 -25.12 17.75
CA PRO A 41 -13.95 -23.77 17.48
C PRO A 41 -14.20 -22.92 18.73
N PRO A 42 -13.19 -22.21 19.25
CA PRO A 42 -13.36 -21.36 20.42
C PRO A 42 -14.48 -20.37 20.10
N ALA A 43 -15.47 -20.28 21.00
CA ALA A 43 -16.49 -19.25 20.92
C ALA A 43 -15.77 -17.91 20.72
N THR A 44 -16.19 -17.14 19.72
CA THR A 44 -15.61 -15.83 19.42
C THR A 44 -15.86 -14.90 20.60
N VAL A 45 -14.91 -14.87 21.53
CA VAL A 45 -14.94 -13.98 22.68
C VAL A 45 -14.61 -12.60 22.14
N LYS A 46 -15.64 -11.87 21.71
CA LYS A 46 -15.53 -10.43 21.50
C LYS A 46 -15.00 -9.82 22.78
N ILE A 47 -13.76 -9.31 22.75
CA ILE A 47 -13.14 -8.60 23.86
C ILE A 47 -14.15 -7.60 24.39
N ARG A 48 -14.68 -7.86 25.61
CA ARG A 48 -15.64 -6.98 26.25
C ARG A 48 -14.93 -5.67 26.53
N LYS A 49 -15.21 -4.66 25.71
CA LYS A 49 -14.65 -3.29 25.69
C LYS A 49 -14.67 -2.52 27.02
N LYS A 50 -15.13 -3.12 28.13
CA LYS A 50 -15.34 -2.45 29.43
C LYS A 50 -14.19 -2.56 30.43
N GLU A 51 -13.15 -3.36 30.18
CA GLU A 51 -11.97 -3.46 31.06
C GLU A 51 -10.66 -3.39 30.26
N ALA A 52 -10.50 -2.30 29.49
CA ALA A 52 -9.39 -2.11 28.56
C ALA A 52 -8.09 -1.64 29.25
N ASN A 53 -7.65 -2.36 30.29
CA ASN A 53 -6.29 -2.15 30.76
C ASN A 53 -5.32 -2.83 29.78
N LYS A 54 -4.46 -2.05 29.10
CA LYS A 54 -3.51 -2.53 28.08
C LYS A 54 -2.75 -3.81 28.50
N PRO A 55 -2.09 -3.88 29.67
CA PRO A 55 -1.43 -5.10 30.16
C PRO A 55 -2.39 -6.28 30.35
N ALA A 56 -3.64 -6.06 30.76
CA ALA A 56 -4.61 -7.14 30.95
C ALA A 56 -4.98 -7.80 29.61
N CYS A 57 -5.12 -7.01 28.55
CA CYS A 57 -5.41 -7.51 27.20
C CYS A 57 -4.26 -8.36 26.65
N VAL A 58 -3.02 -7.94 26.86
CA VAL A 58 -1.84 -8.71 26.39
C VAL A 58 -1.61 -9.96 27.21
N ASN A 59 -1.78 -9.90 28.54
CA ASN A 59 -1.72 -11.08 29.39
C ASN A 59 -2.78 -12.12 29.01
N TRP A 60 -3.98 -11.66 28.65
CA TRP A 60 -5.02 -12.53 28.11
C TRP A 60 -4.59 -13.18 26.78
N LEU A 61 -4.08 -12.41 25.82
CA LEU A 61 -3.57 -12.94 24.54
C LEU A 61 -2.46 -13.98 24.74
N ASN A 62 -1.53 -13.72 25.66
CA ASN A 62 -0.45 -14.63 26.00
C ASN A 62 -0.99 -15.94 26.62
N ARG A 63 -2.07 -15.87 27.40
CA ARG A 63 -2.69 -17.03 28.05
C ARG A 63 -3.47 -17.92 27.08
N GLU A 64 -4.15 -17.33 26.10
CA GLU A 64 -4.92 -18.09 25.08
C GLU A 64 -4.02 -18.88 24.12
N GLY A 65 -2.73 -18.58 24.08
CA GLY A 65 -1.75 -19.35 23.32
C GLY A 65 -1.81 -19.14 21.80
N TYR A 66 -2.35 -18.00 21.35
CA TYR A 66 -2.41 -17.63 19.93
C TYR A 66 -1.04 -17.62 19.24
N PHE A 67 0.04 -17.38 20.00
CA PHE A 67 1.40 -17.27 19.47
C PHE A 67 2.27 -18.52 19.70
N GLY A 68 1.64 -19.64 20.11
CA GLY A 68 2.34 -20.91 20.36
C GLY A 68 3.38 -20.79 21.48
N LYS A 69 4.68 -20.86 21.11
CA LYS A 69 5.80 -20.72 22.08
C LYS A 69 6.29 -19.27 22.24
N GLN A 70 5.83 -18.37 21.38
CA GLN A 70 6.18 -16.96 21.44
C GLN A 70 5.19 -16.25 22.37
N PHE A 71 5.61 -15.18 23.01
CA PHE A 71 4.75 -14.31 23.82
C PHE A 71 5.12 -12.85 23.56
N VAL A 72 4.21 -11.94 23.88
CA VAL A 72 4.51 -10.52 23.86
C VAL A 72 5.35 -10.18 25.10
N ASP A 73 6.55 -9.68 24.89
CA ASP A 73 7.53 -9.32 25.93
C ASP A 73 7.16 -7.98 26.59
N GLU A 74 7.70 -7.74 27.77
CA GLU A 74 7.48 -6.52 28.55
C GLU A 74 7.97 -5.25 27.83
N ASP A 75 9.06 -5.32 27.06
CA ASP A 75 9.56 -4.20 26.26
C ASP A 75 8.58 -3.78 25.16
N ALA A 76 7.93 -4.76 24.51
CA ALA A 76 6.92 -4.49 23.50
C ALA A 76 5.66 -3.86 24.13
N LEU A 77 5.33 -4.27 25.35
CA LEU A 77 4.27 -3.68 26.17
C LEU A 77 4.58 -2.24 26.57
N GLU A 78 5.80 -1.95 27.00
CA GLU A 78 6.24 -0.60 27.34
C GLU A 78 6.12 0.33 26.13
N MET A 79 6.57 -0.13 24.95
CA MET A 79 6.40 0.62 23.70
C MET A 79 4.93 0.84 23.34
N LEU A 80 4.06 -0.15 23.53
CA LEU A 80 2.62 0.01 23.35
C LEU A 80 2.01 1.02 24.35
N GLY A 81 2.60 1.13 25.53
CA GLY A 81 2.29 2.12 26.55
C GLY A 81 2.44 3.56 26.06
N THR A 82 3.39 3.82 25.15
CA THR A 82 3.68 5.17 24.59
C THR A 82 2.58 5.71 23.68
N LEU A 83 1.69 4.85 23.15
CA LEU A 83 0.60 5.27 22.29
C LEU A 83 -0.64 5.71 23.09
N PRO A 84 -1.47 6.62 22.53
CA PRO A 84 -2.83 6.85 23.02
C PRO A 84 -3.61 5.53 23.09
N GLU A 85 -4.49 5.42 24.08
CA GLU A 85 -5.23 4.19 24.37
C GLU A 85 -5.99 3.65 23.15
N ASP A 86 -6.67 4.52 22.40
CA ASP A 86 -7.41 4.13 21.19
C ASP A 86 -6.51 3.47 20.13
N ARG A 87 -5.30 4.01 19.94
CA ARG A 87 -4.33 3.48 18.97
C ARG A 87 -3.72 2.17 19.46
N ALA A 88 -3.39 2.08 20.75
CA ALA A 88 -2.90 0.85 21.35
C ALA A 88 -3.93 -0.29 21.23
N MET A 89 -5.20 -0.01 21.49
CA MET A 89 -6.29 -0.98 21.32
C MET A 89 -6.44 -1.41 19.86
N SER A 90 -6.38 -0.46 18.91
CA SER A 90 -6.41 -0.80 17.48
C SER A 90 -5.24 -1.68 17.06
N VAL A 91 -4.04 -1.48 17.62
CA VAL A 91 -2.89 -2.37 17.38
C VAL A 91 -3.15 -3.77 17.91
N LEU A 92 -3.75 -3.89 19.10
CA LEU A 92 -4.10 -5.18 19.71
C LEU A 92 -5.20 -5.92 18.96
N GLU A 93 -6.26 -5.24 18.50
CA GLU A 93 -7.32 -5.82 17.66
C GLU A 93 -6.75 -6.36 16.34
N ASN A 94 -5.85 -5.60 15.70
CA ASN A 94 -5.18 -6.05 14.48
C ASN A 94 -4.20 -7.21 14.74
N LEU A 95 -3.55 -7.24 15.91
CA LEU A 95 -2.67 -8.33 16.33
C LEU A 95 -3.48 -9.61 16.53
N GLU A 96 -4.60 -9.54 17.25
CA GLU A 96 -5.51 -10.65 17.51
C GLU A 96 -6.04 -11.25 16.20
N GLY A 97 -6.61 -10.40 15.32
CA GLY A 97 -7.17 -10.86 14.05
C GLY A 97 -6.14 -11.58 13.19
N LYS A 98 -4.89 -11.12 13.13
CA LYS A 98 -3.83 -11.80 12.37
C LYS A 98 -3.25 -13.02 13.08
N ALA A 99 -3.28 -13.05 14.40
CA ALA A 99 -2.83 -14.18 15.18
C ALA A 99 -3.78 -15.37 15.01
N GLU A 100 -5.08 -15.13 14.90
CA GLU A 100 -6.10 -16.15 14.61
C GLU A 100 -5.81 -16.88 13.29
N TYR A 101 -5.34 -16.17 12.26
CA TYR A 101 -4.95 -16.75 10.97
C TYR A 101 -3.52 -17.32 10.93
N GLY A 102 -2.75 -17.20 12.01
CA GLY A 102 -1.35 -17.62 12.04
C GLY A 102 -0.43 -16.83 11.11
N GLU A 103 -0.80 -15.60 10.72
CA GLU A 103 0.01 -14.74 9.85
C GLU A 103 1.23 -14.14 10.58
N ILE A 104 1.17 -14.09 11.92
CA ILE A 104 2.20 -13.49 12.75
C ILE A 104 3.19 -14.56 13.19
N TRP A 105 4.40 -14.49 12.63
CA TRP A 105 5.52 -15.34 13.07
C TRP A 105 6.15 -14.90 14.39
N ASN A 106 6.22 -13.59 14.63
CA ASN A 106 6.83 -13.00 15.83
C ASN A 106 5.96 -11.83 16.33
N PRO A 107 5.29 -12.00 17.49
CA PRO A 107 4.36 -10.98 18.00
C PRO A 107 5.09 -9.72 18.47
N ASN A 108 6.29 -9.84 19.06
CA ASN A 108 7.08 -8.69 19.50
C ASN A 108 7.41 -7.77 18.33
N SER A 109 7.97 -8.33 17.24
CA SER A 109 8.31 -7.55 16.05
C SER A 109 7.09 -6.87 15.42
N TYR A 110 5.93 -7.54 15.47
CA TYR A 110 4.67 -6.95 14.99
C TYR A 110 4.27 -5.73 15.80
N VAL A 111 4.23 -5.86 17.13
CA VAL A 111 3.85 -4.77 18.04
C VAL A 111 4.80 -3.60 17.89
N VAL A 112 6.13 -3.82 17.88
CA VAL A 112 7.13 -2.76 17.68
C VAL A 112 6.89 -2.00 16.37
N LYS A 113 6.71 -2.72 15.25
CA LYS A 113 6.48 -2.09 13.94
C LYS A 113 5.15 -1.34 13.88
N ALA A 114 4.11 -1.87 14.50
CA ALA A 114 2.80 -1.23 14.57
C ALA A 114 2.88 0.06 15.40
N VAL A 115 3.57 0.02 16.54
CA VAL A 115 3.82 1.19 17.37
C VAL A 115 4.60 2.26 16.63
N ILE A 116 5.70 1.91 15.96
CA ILE A 116 6.49 2.85 15.14
C ILE A 116 5.63 3.49 14.04
N ARG A 117 4.76 2.71 13.38
CA ARG A 117 3.87 3.25 12.33
C ARG A 117 2.86 4.24 12.91
N HIS A 118 2.23 3.91 14.04
CA HIS A 118 1.27 4.79 14.68
C HIS A 118 1.92 6.01 15.31
N SER A 119 3.11 5.91 15.88
CA SER A 119 3.86 7.06 16.40
C SER A 119 4.30 7.98 15.26
N GLN A 120 4.74 7.42 14.13
CA GLN A 120 4.97 8.20 12.92
C GLN A 120 3.70 8.87 12.43
N GLN A 121 2.53 8.22 12.48
CA GLN A 121 1.26 8.86 12.13
C GLN A 121 0.87 9.97 13.09
N LEU A 122 1.13 9.84 14.39
CA LEU A 122 0.88 10.92 15.37
C LEU A 122 1.81 12.12 15.15
N ASN A 123 3.05 11.87 14.73
CA ASN A 123 4.00 12.92 14.38
C ASN A 123 3.78 13.48 12.95
N ALA A 124 3.20 12.66 12.07
CA ALA A 124 2.93 13.00 10.67
C ALA A 124 1.50 13.49 10.46
N GLU A 125 0.62 13.40 11.46
CA GLU A 125 -0.56 14.23 11.54
C GLU A 125 -0.03 15.67 11.47
N PRO A 126 -0.22 16.36 10.33
CA PRO A 126 -0.16 17.80 10.38
C PRO A 126 -1.19 18.13 11.44
N GLN A 127 -0.81 18.86 12.49
CA GLN A 127 -1.69 19.28 13.58
C GLN A 127 -3.00 19.84 13.01
N TRP A 128 -3.94 18.96 12.67
CA TRP A 128 -5.24 19.27 12.18
C TRP A 128 -6.05 19.30 13.44
N SER A 129 -5.78 20.34 14.23
CA SER A 129 -6.67 20.77 15.28
C SER A 129 -8.08 20.75 14.67
N PRO A 130 -9.06 20.09 15.30
CA PRO A 130 -10.46 20.23 14.93
C PRO A 130 -10.97 21.62 15.36
N SER A 131 -10.22 22.66 15.02
CA SER A 131 -10.74 24.00 14.78
C SER A 131 -11.12 24.04 13.31
N SER A 132 -12.19 23.30 12.98
CA SER A 132 -12.94 23.31 11.73
C SER A 132 -13.68 24.65 11.58
N SER A 133 -12.89 25.71 11.53
CA SER A 133 -13.30 27.04 11.09
C SER A 133 -12.07 27.72 10.51
N ALA A 134 -12.11 27.96 9.20
CA ALA A 134 -11.32 28.97 8.49
C ALA A 134 -9.85 28.67 8.13
N ARG A 135 -9.55 27.46 7.64
CA ARG A 135 -8.62 27.36 6.51
C ARG A 135 -9.28 26.62 5.36
N ALA A 136 -10.43 27.14 4.93
CA ALA A 136 -10.80 27.00 3.53
C ALA A 136 -9.56 27.45 2.75
N GLY A 137 -8.94 26.51 2.03
CA GLY A 137 -7.92 26.88 1.07
C GLY A 137 -8.50 27.97 0.16
N PRO A 138 -7.66 28.80 -0.48
CA PRO A 138 -8.17 29.65 -1.55
C PRO A 138 -9.01 28.76 -2.47
N PRO A 139 -10.27 29.16 -2.77
CA PRO A 139 -11.17 28.32 -3.53
C PRO A 139 -10.47 27.91 -4.82
N ALA A 140 -10.65 26.65 -5.22
CA ALA A 140 -10.00 26.14 -6.42
C ALA A 140 -10.22 27.11 -7.58
N ALA A 141 -9.16 27.35 -8.36
CA ALA A 141 -9.24 28.29 -9.46
C ALA A 141 -10.40 27.90 -10.40
N VAL A 142 -11.16 28.89 -10.87
CA VAL A 142 -12.28 28.71 -11.81
C VAL A 142 -12.02 27.70 -12.95
N PRO A 143 -10.84 27.65 -13.61
CA PRO A 143 -10.57 26.62 -14.63
C PRO A 143 -10.60 25.18 -14.09
N VAL A 144 -10.12 24.95 -12.86
CA VAL A 144 -10.09 23.62 -12.22
C VAL A 144 -11.51 23.15 -11.94
N LEU A 145 -12.33 24.00 -11.33
CA LEU A 145 -13.76 23.72 -11.07
C LEU A 145 -14.52 23.40 -12.36
N LYS A 146 -14.31 24.18 -13.44
CA LYS A 146 -14.93 23.93 -14.74
C LYS A 146 -14.56 22.57 -15.31
N LYS A 147 -13.29 22.18 -15.20
CA LYS A 147 -12.80 20.88 -15.71
C LYS A 147 -13.34 19.71 -14.89
N VAL A 148 -13.41 19.84 -13.56
CA VAL A 148 -14.02 18.82 -12.68
C VAL A 148 -15.51 18.64 -12.99
N ASN A 149 -16.27 19.73 -13.08
CA ASN A 149 -17.70 19.66 -13.43
C ASN A 149 -17.93 19.04 -14.81
N TRP A 150 -17.05 19.31 -15.77
CA TRP A 150 -17.10 18.67 -17.08
C TRP A 150 -16.84 17.16 -16.99
N LEU A 151 -15.84 16.72 -16.21
CA LEU A 151 -15.55 15.29 -15.99
C LEU A 151 -16.71 14.55 -15.33
N ASN A 152 -17.32 15.14 -14.30
CA ASN A 152 -18.48 14.56 -13.62
C ASN A 152 -19.68 14.47 -14.58
N ARG A 153 -19.92 15.51 -15.40
CA ARG A 153 -21.02 15.51 -16.37
C ARG A 153 -20.87 14.48 -17.48
N GLU A 154 -19.64 14.21 -17.92
CA GLU A 154 -19.38 13.23 -18.98
C GLU A 154 -19.52 11.79 -18.48
N GLY A 155 -19.56 11.57 -17.15
CA GLY A 155 -19.78 10.25 -16.57
C GLY A 155 -18.60 9.30 -16.72
N PHE A 156 -17.37 9.83 -16.85
CA PHE A 156 -16.14 9.03 -17.00
C PHE A 156 -15.91 8.02 -15.87
N PHE A 157 -16.54 8.22 -14.71
CA PHE A 157 -16.34 7.44 -13.50
C PHE A 157 -17.59 6.65 -13.06
N GLY A 158 -18.61 6.56 -13.91
CA GLY A 158 -19.86 5.89 -13.57
C GLY A 158 -20.57 6.60 -12.42
N GLU A 159 -20.81 5.88 -11.32
CA GLU A 159 -21.46 6.42 -10.11
C GLU A 159 -20.49 7.19 -9.19
N ALA A 160 -19.18 7.09 -9.41
CA ALA A 160 -18.18 7.71 -8.54
C ALA A 160 -17.83 9.13 -9.00
N GLU A 161 -18.48 10.14 -8.44
CA GLU A 161 -18.18 11.54 -8.75
C GLU A 161 -16.93 12.05 -8.03
N ILE A 162 -16.33 13.13 -8.56
CA ILE A 162 -15.27 13.86 -7.85
C ILE A 162 -15.92 14.72 -6.75
N ASP A 163 -15.56 14.46 -5.50
CA ASP A 163 -16.11 15.12 -4.31
C ASP A 163 -15.50 16.52 -4.09
N GLU A 164 -16.21 17.37 -3.35
CA GLU A 164 -15.76 18.73 -3.01
C GLU A 164 -14.40 18.76 -2.29
N ASP A 165 -14.15 17.80 -1.40
CA ASP A 165 -12.86 17.67 -0.69
C ASP A 165 -11.68 17.47 -1.66
N ALA A 166 -11.88 16.68 -2.72
CA ALA A 166 -10.87 16.47 -3.74
C ALA A 166 -10.61 17.74 -4.56
N VAL A 167 -11.66 18.54 -4.81
CA VAL A 167 -11.56 19.84 -5.47
C VAL A 167 -10.81 20.85 -4.59
N GLU A 168 -11.08 20.87 -3.28
CA GLU A 168 -10.36 21.72 -2.33
C GLU A 168 -8.86 21.38 -2.31
N MET A 169 -8.52 20.09 -2.29
CA MET A 169 -7.12 19.65 -2.35
C MET A 169 -6.41 20.08 -3.65
N LEU A 170 -7.12 20.08 -4.79
CA LEU A 170 -6.60 20.61 -6.05
C LEU A 170 -6.40 22.14 -5.99
N GLY A 171 -7.24 22.86 -5.25
CA GLY A 171 -7.09 24.30 -4.99
C GLY A 171 -5.82 24.66 -4.23
N GLY A 172 -5.24 23.72 -3.46
CA GLY A 172 -3.96 23.89 -2.78
C GLY A 172 -2.72 23.84 -3.68
N LEU A 173 -2.86 23.51 -4.98
CA LEU A 173 -1.76 23.39 -5.93
C LEU A 173 -1.70 24.57 -6.91
N PRO A 174 -0.52 24.83 -7.53
CA PRO A 174 -0.45 25.70 -8.70
C PRO A 174 -1.39 25.20 -9.81
N ILE A 175 -2.08 26.12 -10.49
CA ILE A 175 -3.11 25.82 -11.49
C ILE A 175 -2.59 24.85 -12.56
N ASP A 176 -1.36 25.04 -13.05
CA ASP A 176 -0.74 24.17 -14.06
C ASP A 176 -0.62 22.71 -13.58
N ARG A 177 -0.34 22.50 -12.29
CA ARG A 177 -0.23 21.17 -11.69
C ARG A 177 -1.59 20.53 -11.47
N ALA A 178 -2.56 21.32 -10.99
CA ALA A 178 -3.93 20.84 -10.83
C ALA A 178 -4.53 20.41 -12.19
N MET A 179 -4.37 21.22 -13.23
CA MET A 179 -4.80 20.89 -14.59
C MET A 179 -4.09 19.64 -15.13
N SER A 180 -2.77 19.52 -14.95
CA SER A 180 -2.04 18.32 -15.36
C SER A 180 -2.52 17.04 -14.64
N ILE A 181 -2.93 17.12 -13.38
CA ILE A 181 -3.54 15.99 -12.67
C ILE A 181 -4.89 15.62 -13.31
N LEU A 182 -5.72 16.60 -13.66
CA LEU A 182 -7.01 16.39 -14.31
C LEU A 182 -6.89 15.88 -15.75
N GLU A 183 -5.86 16.26 -16.50
CA GLU A 183 -5.59 15.69 -17.82
C GLU A 183 -5.16 14.22 -17.72
N ASN A 184 -4.34 13.90 -16.70
CA ASN A 184 -3.94 12.53 -16.44
C ASN A 184 -5.10 11.64 -15.97
N ILE A 185 -6.04 12.19 -15.17
CA ILE A 185 -7.22 11.44 -14.74
C ILE A 185 -8.14 11.16 -15.92
N GLU A 186 -8.36 12.13 -16.81
CA GLU A 186 -9.16 12.00 -18.03
C GLU A 186 -8.62 10.88 -18.94
N GLY A 187 -7.32 10.88 -19.23
CA GLY A 187 -6.70 9.87 -20.09
C GLY A 187 -6.83 8.45 -19.52
N LYS A 188 -6.73 8.29 -18.20
CA LYS A 188 -6.85 6.99 -17.53
C LYS A 188 -8.29 6.55 -17.31
N ALA A 189 -9.20 7.49 -17.09
CA ALA A 189 -10.63 7.21 -16.97
C ALA A 189 -11.18 6.69 -18.30
N GLY A 190 -10.78 7.28 -19.43
CA GLY A 190 -11.12 6.77 -20.76
C GLY A 190 -10.62 5.35 -21.04
N ALA A 191 -9.56 4.93 -20.36
CA ALA A 191 -9.03 3.57 -20.41
C ALA A 191 -9.67 2.61 -19.38
N GLY A 192 -10.52 3.11 -18.47
CA GLY A 192 -11.11 2.33 -17.37
C GLY A 192 -10.10 1.92 -16.29
N GLU A 193 -8.95 2.59 -16.19
CA GLU A 193 -7.90 2.26 -15.20
C GLU A 193 -8.20 2.79 -13.79
N ILE A 194 -9.10 3.77 -13.67
CA ILE A 194 -9.39 4.45 -12.42
C ILE A 194 -10.76 4.03 -11.92
N TRP A 195 -10.76 3.27 -10.83
CA TRP A 195 -11.98 2.86 -10.13
C TRP A 195 -12.53 3.94 -9.18
N ASN A 196 -11.64 4.73 -8.55
CA ASN A 196 -12.03 5.75 -7.58
C ASN A 196 -11.25 7.05 -7.87
N PRO A 197 -11.91 8.10 -8.41
CA PRO A 197 -11.25 9.33 -8.79
C PRO A 197 -10.73 10.12 -7.58
N ASN A 198 -11.48 10.17 -6.48
CA ASN A 198 -11.11 10.91 -5.27
C ASN A 198 -9.79 10.38 -4.69
N SER A 199 -9.67 9.05 -4.56
CA SER A 199 -8.43 8.40 -4.12
C SER A 199 -7.25 8.66 -5.05
N TYR A 200 -7.49 8.77 -6.35
CA TYR A 200 -6.44 9.09 -7.33
C TYR A 200 -5.94 10.53 -7.16
N ILE A 201 -6.87 11.49 -7.04
CA ILE A 201 -6.58 12.92 -6.85
C ILE A 201 -5.76 13.12 -5.58
N VAL A 202 -6.20 12.56 -4.44
CA VAL A 202 -5.48 12.66 -3.16
C VAL A 202 -4.03 12.18 -3.31
N LYS A 203 -3.81 11.00 -3.92
CA LYS A 203 -2.46 10.45 -4.14
C LYS A 203 -1.62 11.33 -5.09
N ALA A 204 -2.23 11.86 -6.13
CA ALA A 204 -1.55 12.74 -7.09
C ALA A 204 -1.13 14.05 -6.43
N VAL A 205 -2.03 14.69 -5.67
CA VAL A 205 -1.76 15.91 -4.91
C VAL A 205 -0.63 15.70 -3.91
N VAL A 206 -0.66 14.62 -3.14
CA VAL A 206 0.42 14.28 -2.18
C VAL A 206 1.78 14.17 -2.90
N ARG A 207 1.84 13.44 -4.03
CA ARG A 207 3.08 13.31 -4.81
C ARG A 207 3.59 14.65 -5.34
N HIS A 208 2.70 15.49 -5.87
CA HIS A 208 3.07 16.80 -6.39
C HIS A 208 3.52 17.76 -5.29
N SER A 209 2.87 17.74 -4.13
CA SER A 209 3.27 18.56 -2.98
C SER A 209 4.66 18.19 -2.44
N GLN A 210 5.00 16.89 -2.43
CA GLN A 210 6.34 16.42 -2.07
C GLN A 210 7.41 16.87 -3.08
N ASN A 211 7.08 16.83 -4.37
CA ASN A 211 7.99 17.27 -5.43
C ASN A 211 8.22 18.78 -5.38
N LEU A 212 7.20 19.57 -5.02
CA LEU A 212 7.35 21.02 -4.81
C LEU A 212 8.30 21.33 -3.64
N LYS A 213 8.22 20.56 -2.54
CA LYS A 213 9.16 20.71 -1.42
C LYS A 213 10.60 20.44 -1.86
N GLN A 214 10.83 19.35 -2.60
CA GLN A 214 12.16 19.02 -3.14
C GLN A 214 12.70 20.07 -4.13
N ALA A 215 11.83 20.65 -4.95
CA ALA A 215 12.23 21.70 -5.89
C ALA A 215 12.52 23.04 -5.19
N SER A 216 11.87 23.30 -4.05
CA SER A 216 12.09 24.52 -3.25
C SER A 216 13.31 24.45 -2.34
N GLU A 217 13.80 23.25 -2.04
CA GLU A 217 15.04 23.11 -1.29
C GLU A 217 16.18 23.64 -2.17
N PRO A 218 16.94 24.66 -1.69
CA PRO A 218 18.09 25.15 -2.42
C PRO A 218 18.99 23.95 -2.64
N TRP A 219 19.17 23.59 -3.91
CA TRP A 219 20.06 22.50 -4.34
C TRP A 219 21.25 22.47 -3.40
N PRO A 220 21.49 21.37 -2.64
CA PRO A 220 22.59 21.33 -1.72
C PRO A 220 23.82 21.68 -2.54
N ALA A 221 24.35 22.89 -2.29
CA ALA A 221 25.45 23.43 -3.06
C ALA A 221 26.47 22.31 -3.10
N LYS A 222 26.74 21.81 -4.31
CA LYS A 222 27.52 20.62 -4.57
C LYS A 222 28.91 20.87 -4.01
N GLY A 223 29.05 20.69 -2.70
CA GLY A 223 30.28 20.83 -1.96
C GLY A 223 31.14 19.73 -2.53
N GLY A 224 32.10 20.13 -3.37
CA GLY A 224 33.02 19.24 -4.04
C GLY A 224 33.84 18.50 -3.02
N LYS A 225 33.28 17.44 -2.44
CA LYS A 225 34.06 16.45 -1.71
C LYS A 225 34.61 15.48 -2.74
N LYS A 226 35.68 15.95 -3.36
CA LYS A 226 36.71 15.16 -4.02
C LYS A 226 37.19 14.12 -2.99
N GLY A 227 36.55 12.96 -2.98
CA GLY A 227 36.84 11.85 -2.07
C GLY A 227 36.79 10.58 -2.89
N GLY A 228 37.96 10.10 -3.29
CA GLY A 228 38.10 8.89 -4.09
C GLY A 228 37.56 7.69 -3.34
N GLY A 229 36.79 6.88 -4.05
CA GLY A 229 36.22 5.64 -3.55
C GLY A 229 35.86 4.78 -4.73
N ALA A 230 36.89 4.28 -5.41
CA ALA A 230 36.76 3.26 -6.43
C ALA A 230 36.05 2.04 -5.83
N GLY A 231 34.75 1.91 -6.11
CA GLY A 231 33.91 0.78 -5.76
C GLY A 231 33.18 0.34 -7.01
N ALA A 232 33.80 -0.58 -7.75
CA ALA A 232 33.30 -1.14 -8.98
C ALA A 232 31.97 -1.88 -8.76
N TRP A 233 30.90 -1.40 -9.38
CA TRP A 233 29.77 -2.24 -9.81
C TRP A 233 29.55 -1.99 -11.29
N ALA A 234 30.42 -2.59 -12.09
CA ALA A 234 30.17 -2.79 -13.50
C ALA A 234 29.02 -3.79 -13.66
N LEU A 235 27.78 -3.30 -13.71
CA LEU A 235 26.67 -4.05 -14.29
C LEU A 235 26.68 -3.83 -15.80
N ALA A 236 27.17 -4.83 -16.51
CA ALA A 236 27.22 -4.89 -17.96
C ALA A 236 25.80 -4.90 -18.55
N VAL A 237 25.33 -3.73 -19.02
CA VAL A 237 24.24 -3.65 -19.99
C VAL A 237 24.79 -4.02 -21.36
N LYS A 238 24.52 -5.24 -21.79
CA LYS A 238 24.78 -5.69 -23.16
C LYS A 238 23.68 -5.14 -24.07
N THR A 239 23.91 -3.96 -24.63
CA THR A 239 23.15 -3.42 -25.77
C THR A 239 23.32 -4.34 -26.97
N GLN A 240 22.31 -5.18 -27.25
CA GLN A 240 22.23 -5.97 -28.48
C GLN A 240 21.70 -5.08 -29.62
N SER A 241 22.59 -4.28 -30.18
CA SER A 241 22.42 -3.65 -31.49
C SER A 241 22.50 -4.72 -32.57
N GLY A 242 21.35 -5.08 -33.14
CA GLY A 242 21.22 -6.04 -34.21
C GLY A 242 20.51 -5.42 -35.41
N GLY A 243 21.20 -4.52 -36.11
CA GLY A 243 20.75 -4.05 -37.42
C GLY A 243 20.81 -5.18 -38.45
N LYS A 244 19.66 -5.52 -39.04
CA LYS A 244 19.60 -6.43 -40.20
C LYS A 244 19.11 -5.65 -41.42
N ARG A 245 20.07 -5.27 -42.27
CA ARG A 245 19.91 -4.75 -43.62
C ARG A 245 19.27 -5.81 -44.53
N GLY A 246 18.28 -5.36 -45.31
CA GLY A 246 18.07 -5.61 -46.76
C GLY A 246 18.19 -7.01 -47.36
N LYS A 247 17.10 -7.43 -48.02
CA LYS A 247 16.99 -8.16 -49.31
C LYS A 247 15.47 -8.25 -49.59
N GLY A 248 14.85 -7.73 -50.65
CA GLY A 248 15.33 -7.53 -52.01
C GLY A 248 14.93 -8.71 -52.90
N TYR A 249 13.64 -8.85 -53.22
CA TYR A 249 13.05 -9.62 -54.34
C TYR A 249 11.63 -9.04 -54.53
N GLY A 250 11.06 -8.72 -55.69
CA GLY A 250 11.40 -8.98 -57.08
C GLY A 250 10.07 -9.12 -57.83
N LYS A 251 9.88 -8.31 -58.88
CA LYS A 251 8.88 -8.32 -59.97
C LYS A 251 7.44 -8.78 -59.70
#